data_AF-A0A519D3W1-F1
#
_entry.id   AF-A0A519D3W1-F1
#
_cell.length_a   1.000
_cell.length_b   1.000
_cell.length_c   1.000
_cell.angle_alpha   90.00
_cell.angle_beta   90.00
_cell.angle_gamma   90.00
#
_symmetry.space_group_name_H-M   'P 1'
#
loop_
_entity.id
_entity.type
_entity.pdbx_description
1 polymer ?
#
loop_
_entity_poly.entity_id
_entity_poly.type
_entity_poly.pdbx_seq_one_letter_code
_entity_poly.pdbx_strand_id
1 'polypeptide(L)'
;MDNDGHFDVIQKKLRAREMKHVQHKQRKIVASVLKFKFKKCFNTKQVSVGNRTFVIDLMSGDGEIAVKIINSSGITSDGNISSAKFQSILSSVLVLKSIRSEQKLLVFTNMYMHEQFCSTVATMPNPIFSTSHGIEIVLIPLLDDYDDWCISNRDESHEKKHDLKNNVTHSEREEF
;
A
#
# COMPACT_ATOMS: atom_id res chain seq x y z
N MET A 1 28.96 27.62 -10.61
CA MET A 1 27.57 27.53 -11.10
C MET A 1 26.92 26.46 -10.25
N ASP A 2 26.32 26.85 -9.11
CA ASP A 2 25.82 25.93 -8.08
C ASP A 2 24.28 26.02 -7.97
N ASN A 3 23.58 26.02 -9.10
CA ASN A 3 22.11 26.14 -9.13
C ASN A 3 21.38 24.79 -9.08
N ASP A 4 22.06 23.68 -9.40
CA ASP A 4 21.41 22.38 -9.53
C ASP A 4 21.04 21.76 -8.18
N GLY A 5 21.87 21.98 -7.14
CA GLY A 5 21.59 21.48 -5.78
C GLY A 5 20.40 22.15 -5.10
N HIS A 6 20.05 23.38 -5.48
CA HIS A 6 18.94 24.11 -4.86
C HIS A 6 17.57 23.63 -5.39
N PHE A 7 17.48 23.35 -6.69
CA PHE A 7 16.27 22.85 -7.33
C PHE A 7 15.89 21.45 -6.82
N ASP A 8 16.86 20.55 -6.68
CA ASP A 8 16.63 19.19 -6.16
C ASP A 8 16.12 19.18 -4.72
N VAL A 9 16.64 20.09 -3.87
CA VAL A 9 16.18 20.23 -2.49
C VAL A 9 14.73 20.73 -2.42
N ILE A 10 14.34 21.65 -3.31
CA ILE A 10 12.97 22.17 -3.39
C ILE A 10 12.01 21.06 -3.86
N GLN A 11 12.37 20.33 -4.92
CA GLN A 11 11.59 19.21 -5.44
C GLN A 11 11.38 18.11 -4.38
N LYS A 12 12.44 17.76 -3.65
CA LYS A 12 12.36 16.78 -2.56
C LYS A 12 11.45 17.24 -1.42
N LYS A 13 11.48 18.53 -1.06
CA LYS A 13 10.59 19.10 -0.04
C LYS A 13 9.12 19.13 -0.49
N LEU A 14 8.85 19.43 -1.76
CA LEU A 14 7.49 19.44 -2.32
C LEU A 14 6.89 18.03 -2.30
N ARG A 15 7.61 17.03 -2.83
CA ARG A 15 7.18 15.62 -2.78
C ARG A 15 6.93 15.15 -1.35
N ALA A 16 7.80 15.53 -0.41
CA ALA A 16 7.61 15.17 1.00
C ALA A 16 6.35 15.79 1.63
N ARG A 17 5.96 17.01 1.23
CA ARG A 17 4.72 17.65 1.69
C ARG A 17 3.49 16.96 1.12
N GLU A 18 3.52 16.65 -0.17
CA GLU A 18 2.45 15.95 -0.86
C GLU A 18 2.21 14.56 -0.26
N MET A 19 3.28 13.77 -0.06
CA MET A 19 3.17 12.46 0.61
C MET A 19 2.58 12.58 2.01
N LYS A 20 2.95 13.59 2.80
CA LYS A 20 2.37 13.82 4.13
C LYS A 20 0.88 14.15 4.05
N HIS A 21 0.48 14.94 3.06
CA HIS A 21 -0.92 15.29 2.84
C HIS A 21 -1.75 14.05 2.48
N VAL A 22 -1.25 13.22 1.55
CA VAL A 22 -1.89 11.94 1.19
C VAL A 22 -2.01 11.03 2.41
N GLN A 23 -0.93 10.81 3.16
CA GLN A 23 -0.95 9.98 4.37
C GLN A 23 -1.94 10.49 5.43
N HIS A 24 -2.07 11.81 5.58
CA HIS A 24 -3.05 12.41 6.49
C HIS A 24 -4.49 12.17 6.02
N LYS A 25 -4.76 12.34 4.72
CA LYS A 25 -6.07 12.06 4.11
C LYS A 25 -6.45 10.58 4.28
N GLN A 26 -5.55 9.67 3.92
CA GLN A 26 -5.73 8.22 4.07
C GLN A 26 -6.07 7.86 5.52
N ARG A 27 -5.30 8.40 6.48
CA ARG A 27 -5.53 8.18 7.91
C ARG A 27 -6.90 8.65 8.37
N LYS A 28 -7.39 9.81 7.91
CA LYS A 28 -8.74 10.30 8.23
C LYS A 28 -9.84 9.40 7.69
N ILE A 29 -9.67 8.86 6.48
CA ILE A 29 -10.65 7.94 5.88
C ILE A 29 -10.68 6.65 6.69
N VAL A 30 -9.51 6.04 6.95
CA VAL A 30 -9.41 4.82 7.75
C VAL A 30 -9.99 5.04 9.15
N ALA A 31 -9.69 6.15 9.81
CA ALA A 31 -10.25 6.49 11.13
C ALA A 31 -11.78 6.57 11.10
N SER A 32 -12.37 7.14 10.04
CA SER A 32 -13.82 7.23 9.87
C SER A 32 -14.46 5.85 9.70
N VAL A 33 -13.87 4.98 8.88
CA VAL A 33 -14.33 3.59 8.68
C VAL A 33 -14.27 2.81 10.00
N LEU A 34 -13.15 2.89 10.72
CA LEU A 34 -12.97 2.22 12.01
C LEU A 34 -13.91 2.78 13.08
N LYS A 35 -14.14 4.10 13.11
CA LYS A 35 -15.11 4.72 14.01
C LYS A 35 -16.51 4.18 13.76
N PHE A 36 -16.90 4.00 12.50
CA PHE A 36 -18.19 3.41 12.18
C PHE A 36 -18.30 1.94 12.63
N LYS A 37 -17.24 1.13 12.38
CA LYS A 37 -17.16 -0.29 12.75
C LYS A 37 -17.18 -0.51 14.26
N PHE A 38 -16.34 0.21 15.01
CA PHE A 38 -16.11 -0.03 16.44
C PHE A 38 -16.85 0.93 17.36
N LYS A 39 -17.52 1.95 16.82
CA LYS A 39 -18.19 3.03 17.60
C LYS A 39 -17.24 3.78 18.54
N LYS A 40 -15.95 3.81 18.22
CA LYS A 40 -14.89 4.47 19.00
C LYS A 40 -14.21 5.57 18.19
N CYS A 41 -13.79 6.64 18.86
CA CYS A 41 -12.95 7.65 18.22
C CYS A 41 -11.50 7.16 18.14
N PHE A 42 -10.83 7.44 17.03
CA PHE A 42 -9.45 7.04 16.78
C PHE A 42 -8.56 8.26 16.57
N ASN A 43 -7.40 8.28 17.22
CA ASN A 43 -6.42 9.34 17.11
C ASN A 43 -5.01 8.76 16.96
N THR A 44 -4.11 9.52 16.35
CA THR A 44 -2.68 9.17 16.34
C THR A 44 -2.11 9.26 17.75
N LYS A 45 -1.31 8.26 18.15
CA LYS A 45 -0.71 8.21 19.48
C LYS A 45 0.77 7.85 19.40
N GLN A 46 1.56 8.44 20.28
CA GLN A 46 2.92 8.00 20.54
C GLN A 46 2.90 6.90 21.62
N VAL A 47 3.62 5.82 21.39
CA VAL A 47 3.76 4.71 22.34
C VAL A 47 5.23 4.44 22.59
N SER A 48 5.58 4.11 23.83
CA SER A 48 6.93 3.70 24.18
C SER A 48 7.03 2.18 24.12
N VAL A 49 8.03 1.67 23.39
CA VAL A 49 8.39 0.26 23.32
C VAL A 49 9.86 0.14 23.70
N GLY A 50 10.13 -0.44 24.87
CA GLY A 50 11.45 -0.38 25.48
C GLY A 50 11.88 1.06 25.75
N ASN A 51 13.04 1.47 25.22
CA ASN A 51 13.58 2.82 25.33
C ASN A 51 13.31 3.69 24.07
N ARG A 52 12.43 3.24 23.17
CA ARG A 52 12.13 3.95 21.92
C ARG A 52 10.67 4.35 21.85
N THR A 53 10.42 5.51 21.26
CA THR A 53 9.07 6.02 21.00
C THR A 53 8.68 5.76 19.55
N PHE A 54 7.51 5.17 19.35
CA PHE A 54 6.93 4.90 18.04
C PHE A 54 5.62 5.67 17.87
N VAL A 55 5.32 6.07 16.64
CA VAL A 55 4.04 6.66 16.28
C VAL A 55 3.12 5.57 15.74
N ILE A 56 2.00 5.39 16.40
CA ILE A 56 0.90 4.53 15.96
C ILE A 56 -0.09 5.38 15.20
N ASP A 57 -0.45 4.93 14.00
CA ASP A 57 -1.21 5.75 13.07
C ASP A 57 -2.58 6.09 13.65
N LEU A 58 -3.24 5.10 14.25
CA LEU A 58 -4.50 5.27 14.96
C LEU A 58 -4.57 4.36 16.20
N MET A 59 -5.13 4.90 17.29
CA MET A 59 -5.47 4.16 18.50
C MET A 59 -6.84 4.63 19.00
N SER A 60 -7.67 3.70 19.48
CA SER A 60 -8.95 4.05 20.08
C SER A 60 -8.76 4.88 21.36
N GLY A 61 -9.75 5.70 21.72
CA GLY A 61 -9.67 6.58 22.90
C GLY A 61 -9.42 5.83 24.22
N ASP A 62 -9.95 4.62 24.35
CA ASP A 62 -9.73 3.70 25.48
C ASP A 62 -8.43 2.88 25.38
N GLY A 63 -7.75 2.92 24.24
CA GLY A 63 -6.51 2.17 24.00
C GLY A 63 -6.69 0.67 23.71
N GLU A 64 -7.92 0.18 23.60
CA GLU A 64 -8.19 -1.25 23.33
C GLU A 64 -7.81 -1.66 21.90
N ILE A 65 -7.82 -0.72 20.95
CA ILE A 65 -7.55 -0.98 19.53
C ILE A 65 -6.36 -0.13 19.08
N ALA A 66 -5.29 -0.79 18.62
CA ALA A 66 -4.13 -0.14 18.00
C ALA A 66 -4.03 -0.49 16.51
N VAL A 67 -3.70 0.48 15.68
CA VAL A 67 -3.77 0.33 14.22
C VAL A 67 -2.53 0.91 13.56
N LYS A 68 -1.93 0.11 12.68
CA LYS A 68 -0.94 0.58 11.70
C LYS A 68 -1.57 0.61 10.32
N ILE A 69 -1.34 1.68 9.57
CA ILE A 69 -1.81 1.84 8.19
C ILE A 69 -0.64 1.63 7.24
N ILE A 70 -0.80 0.71 6.29
CA ILE A 70 0.14 0.41 5.22
C ILE A 70 -0.39 1.02 3.92
N ASN A 71 0.34 2.04 3.44
CA ASN A 71 0.05 2.69 2.16
C ASN A 71 0.66 1.93 0.97
N SER A 72 0.24 2.28 -0.24
CA SER A 72 0.64 1.71 -1.53
C SER A 72 2.11 1.90 -1.93
N SER A 73 2.88 2.76 -1.24
CA SER A 73 4.26 3.04 -1.64
C SER A 73 5.21 1.85 -1.45
N GLY A 74 6.23 1.75 -2.29
CA GLY A 74 7.28 0.73 -2.17
C GLY A 74 6.99 -0.57 -2.89
N ILE A 75 6.13 -0.53 -3.92
CA ILE A 75 6.02 -1.54 -4.97
C ILE A 75 7.16 -1.28 -5.98
N THR A 76 7.83 -2.34 -6.44
CA THR A 76 8.92 -2.29 -7.44
C THR A 76 8.35 -2.20 -8.87
N SER A 77 9.21 -1.91 -9.86
CA SER A 77 8.85 -1.99 -11.28
C SER A 77 8.22 -3.33 -11.65
N ASP A 78 8.70 -4.41 -11.03
CA ASP A 78 8.26 -5.77 -11.31
C ASP A 78 6.96 -6.15 -10.57
N GLY A 79 6.27 -5.18 -9.96
CA GLY A 79 5.06 -5.40 -9.17
C GLY A 79 5.29 -5.98 -7.77
N ASN A 80 6.51 -6.33 -7.38
CA ASN A 80 6.73 -6.91 -6.05
C ASN A 80 6.79 -5.86 -4.94
N ILE A 81 6.50 -6.27 -3.70
CA ILE A 81 6.80 -5.42 -2.53
C ILE A 81 8.33 -5.35 -2.39
N SER A 82 8.89 -4.13 -2.41
CA SER A 82 10.31 -3.94 -2.17
C SER A 82 10.74 -4.47 -0.80
N SER A 83 11.97 -4.98 -0.69
CA SER A 83 12.48 -5.53 0.58
C SER A 83 12.44 -4.51 1.72
N ALA A 84 12.74 -3.24 1.43
CA ALA A 84 12.66 -2.14 2.41
C ALA A 84 11.22 -1.92 2.91
N LYS A 85 10.23 -1.98 2.01
CA LYS A 85 8.82 -1.87 2.38
C LYS A 85 8.38 -3.08 3.20
N PHE A 86 8.74 -4.29 2.78
CA PHE A 86 8.41 -5.52 3.49
C PHE A 86 8.97 -5.52 4.93
N GLN A 87 10.25 -5.17 5.09
CA GLN A 87 10.88 -5.02 6.40
C GLN A 87 10.21 -3.94 7.26
N SER A 88 9.79 -2.83 6.66
CA SER A 88 9.04 -1.77 7.35
C SER A 88 7.67 -2.26 7.86
N ILE A 89 6.97 -3.09 7.08
CA ILE A 89 5.72 -3.72 7.50
C ILE A 89 5.97 -4.69 8.67
N LEU A 90 6.97 -5.57 8.57
CA LEU A 90 7.32 -6.49 9.67
C LEU A 90 7.71 -5.74 10.95
N SER A 91 8.51 -4.68 10.83
CA SER A 91 8.86 -3.80 11.96
C SER A 91 7.60 -3.21 12.61
N SER A 92 6.64 -2.76 11.80
CA SER A 92 5.37 -2.24 12.30
C SER A 92 4.54 -3.31 13.04
N VAL A 93 4.55 -4.56 12.56
CA VAL A 93 3.92 -5.70 13.24
C VAL A 93 4.54 -5.92 14.62
N LEU A 94 5.88 -5.91 14.71
CA LEU A 94 6.58 -6.06 16.00
C LEU A 94 6.24 -4.94 16.98
N VAL A 95 6.16 -3.69 16.49
CA VAL A 95 5.72 -2.55 17.30
C VAL A 95 4.29 -2.76 17.79
N LEU A 96 3.35 -3.13 16.91
CA LEU A 96 1.96 -3.40 17.30
C LEU A 96 1.87 -4.49 18.37
N LYS A 97 2.60 -5.61 18.21
CA LYS A 97 2.62 -6.70 19.18
C LYS A 97 3.12 -6.28 20.56
N SER A 98 3.97 -5.26 20.60
CA SER A 98 4.51 -4.72 21.85
C SER A 98 3.53 -3.81 22.61
N ILE A 99 2.41 -3.42 21.99
CA ILE A 99 1.40 -2.56 22.61
C ILE A 99 0.39 -3.41 23.39
N ARG A 100 0.05 -2.95 24.59
CA ARG A 100 -1.01 -3.52 25.45
C ARG A 100 -2.41 -3.09 24.97
N SER A 101 -2.76 -3.47 23.76
CA SER A 101 -4.10 -3.34 23.19
C SER A 101 -4.69 -4.73 22.98
N GLU A 102 -5.97 -4.89 23.26
CA GLU A 102 -6.68 -6.15 23.05
C GLU A 102 -6.71 -6.51 21.57
N GLN A 103 -7.10 -5.54 20.73
CA GLN A 103 -7.14 -5.71 19.28
C GLN A 103 -6.04 -4.90 18.60
N LYS A 104 -5.39 -5.51 17.62
CA LYS A 104 -4.29 -4.92 16.87
C LYS A 104 -4.53 -5.12 15.38
N LEU A 105 -4.61 -4.02 14.63
CA LEU A 105 -4.96 -4.04 13.21
C LEU A 105 -3.77 -3.61 12.37
N LEU A 106 -3.46 -4.38 11.33
CA LEU A 106 -2.59 -3.99 10.23
C LEU A 106 -3.48 -3.71 9.01
N VAL A 107 -3.75 -2.43 8.77
CA VAL A 107 -4.69 -1.98 7.73
C VAL A 107 -3.92 -1.68 6.45
N PHE A 108 -4.20 -2.40 5.38
CA PHE A 108 -3.75 -2.08 4.03
C PHE A 108 -4.78 -1.19 3.34
N THR A 109 -4.30 -0.14 2.64
CA THR A 109 -5.18 0.73 1.83
C THR A 109 -5.20 0.38 0.35
N ASN A 110 -4.32 -0.54 -0.07
CA ASN A 110 -4.17 -0.99 -1.43
C ASN A 110 -4.36 -2.51 -1.50
N MET A 111 -5.26 -2.96 -2.38
CA MET A 111 -5.64 -4.37 -2.52
C MET A 111 -4.47 -5.23 -2.98
N TYR A 112 -3.74 -4.76 -3.98
CA TYR A 112 -2.61 -5.49 -4.55
C TYR A 112 -1.48 -5.70 -3.52
N MET A 113 -1.12 -4.64 -2.79
CA MET A 113 -0.12 -4.75 -1.71
C MET A 113 -0.59 -5.70 -0.59
N HIS A 114 -1.87 -5.69 -0.25
CA HIS A 114 -2.44 -6.61 0.72
C HIS A 114 -2.28 -8.07 0.25
N GLU A 115 -2.67 -8.38 -0.98
CA GLU A 115 -2.55 -9.72 -1.56
C GLU A 115 -1.11 -10.19 -1.65
N GLN A 116 -0.21 -9.33 -2.14
CA GLN A 116 1.22 -9.61 -2.22
C GLN A 116 1.82 -9.90 -0.84
N PHE A 117 1.49 -9.08 0.17
CA PHE A 117 2.00 -9.28 1.52
C PHE A 117 1.49 -10.60 2.12
N CYS A 118 0.19 -10.87 2.03
CA CYS A 118 -0.42 -12.10 2.55
C CYS A 118 0.17 -13.35 1.88
N SER A 119 0.33 -13.32 0.55
CA SER A 119 0.90 -14.44 -0.22
C SER A 119 2.37 -14.66 0.14
N THR A 120 3.15 -13.58 0.27
CA THR A 120 4.56 -13.64 0.66
C THR A 120 4.71 -14.21 2.08
N VAL A 121 3.98 -13.69 3.06
CA VAL A 121 4.10 -14.13 4.46
C VAL A 121 3.66 -15.59 4.63
N ALA A 122 2.63 -16.04 3.89
CA ALA A 122 2.14 -17.42 3.96
C ALA A 122 3.18 -18.47 3.52
N THR A 123 4.14 -18.08 2.68
CA THR A 123 5.19 -18.98 2.16
C THR A 123 6.51 -18.89 2.93
N MET A 124 6.61 -17.99 3.90
CA MET A 124 7.85 -17.74 4.65
C MET A 124 8.05 -18.73 5.80
N PRO A 125 9.31 -18.96 6.23
CA PRO A 125 9.61 -19.81 7.38
C PRO A 125 8.92 -19.35 8.68
N ASN A 126 8.70 -20.29 9.59
CA ASN A 126 7.93 -20.12 10.83
C ASN A 126 8.25 -18.88 11.69
N PRO A 127 9.50 -18.36 11.79
CA PRO A 127 9.72 -17.11 12.53
C PRO A 127 9.00 -15.91 11.90
N ILE A 128 8.93 -15.84 10.57
CA ILE A 128 8.31 -14.72 9.85
C ILE A 128 6.80 -14.94 9.75
N PHE A 129 6.37 -16.14 9.36
CA PHE A 129 4.95 -16.49 9.29
C PHE A 129 4.23 -16.27 10.63
N SER A 130 4.86 -16.68 11.74
CA SER A 130 4.27 -16.49 13.07
C SER A 130 4.30 -15.05 13.58
N THR A 131 5.04 -14.14 12.92
CA THR A 131 5.16 -12.76 13.35
C THR A 131 3.81 -12.03 13.30
N SER A 132 2.91 -12.37 12.38
CA SER A 132 1.57 -11.78 12.27
C SER A 132 0.54 -12.37 13.25
N HIS A 133 0.86 -13.43 14.01
CA HIS A 133 -0.09 -13.99 14.97
C HIS A 133 -0.49 -12.95 16.03
N GLY A 134 -1.81 -12.85 16.28
CA GLY A 134 -2.39 -11.86 17.18
C GLY A 134 -2.55 -10.46 16.56
N ILE A 135 -2.29 -10.30 15.26
CA ILE A 135 -2.60 -9.09 14.49
C ILE A 135 -3.67 -9.42 13.45
N GLU A 136 -4.75 -8.67 13.42
CA GLU A 136 -5.77 -8.76 12.37
C GLU A 136 -5.29 -7.96 11.15
N ILE A 137 -5.13 -8.64 10.02
CA ILE A 137 -4.80 -8.00 8.73
C ILE A 137 -6.13 -7.61 8.07
N VAL A 138 -6.27 -6.33 7.74
CA VAL A 138 -7.53 -5.75 7.24
C VAL A 138 -7.24 -4.97 5.95
N LEU A 139 -8.12 -5.10 4.96
CA LEU A 139 -8.11 -4.27 3.76
C LEU A 139 -9.20 -3.19 3.86
N ILE A 140 -8.81 -1.92 3.71
CA ILE A 140 -9.72 -0.77 3.56
C ILE A 140 -9.29 -0.05 2.28
N PRO A 141 -9.80 -0.43 1.09
CA PRO A 141 -9.30 0.08 -0.17
C PRO A 141 -9.61 1.58 -0.31
N LEU A 142 -8.63 2.35 -0.78
CA LEU A 142 -8.78 3.76 -1.09
C LEU A 142 -8.69 3.96 -2.61
N LEU A 143 -9.65 4.69 -3.18
CA LEU A 143 -9.78 4.89 -4.63
C LEU A 143 -8.57 5.62 -5.27
N ASP A 144 -7.85 6.42 -4.49
CA ASP A 144 -6.72 7.24 -4.97
C ASP A 144 -5.54 6.40 -5.52
N ASP A 145 -5.48 5.08 -5.25
CA ASP A 145 -4.41 4.19 -5.75
C ASP A 145 -4.74 3.49 -7.09
N TYR A 146 -5.97 3.65 -7.62
CA TYR A 146 -6.37 3.02 -8.90
C TYR A 146 -5.93 3.80 -10.14
N ASP A 147 -5.75 5.12 -10.02
CA ASP A 147 -5.51 5.99 -11.18
C ASP A 147 -4.07 5.88 -11.72
N ASP A 148 -3.08 5.55 -10.89
CA ASP A 148 -1.66 5.52 -11.32
C ASP A 148 -1.27 4.20 -12.05
N TRP A 149 -1.91 3.08 -11.68
CA TRP A 149 -1.68 1.79 -12.35
C TRP A 149 -2.45 1.65 -13.68
N CYS A 150 -3.58 2.33 -13.82
CA CYS A 150 -4.35 2.31 -15.07
C CYS A 150 -3.69 3.12 -16.20
N ILE A 151 -2.83 4.08 -15.86
CA ILE A 151 -2.15 4.95 -16.84
C ILE A 151 -0.86 4.30 -17.35
N SER A 152 -0.09 3.62 -16.49
CA SER A 152 1.17 2.97 -16.88
C SER A 152 1.01 1.73 -17.79
N ASN A 153 -0.19 1.16 -17.89
CA ASN A 153 -0.45 -0.04 -18.69
C ASN A 153 -1.26 0.21 -19.99
N ARG A 154 -1.58 1.47 -20.32
CA ARG A 154 -2.32 1.79 -21.57
C ARG A 154 -1.42 2.12 -22.76
N ASP A 155 -0.16 2.48 -22.54
CA ASP A 155 0.71 2.92 -23.64
C ASP A 155 1.33 1.79 -24.48
N GLU A 156 1.18 0.52 -24.11
CA GLU A 156 1.68 -0.61 -24.92
C GLU A 156 0.63 -1.30 -25.82
N SER A 157 -0.64 -0.85 -25.80
CA SER A 157 -1.73 -1.52 -26.56
C SER A 157 -2.20 -0.77 -27.81
N HIS A 158 -1.58 0.36 -28.17
CA HIS A 158 -1.97 1.17 -29.33
C HIS A 158 -0.86 1.33 -30.39
N GLU A 159 -0.14 0.25 -30.72
CA GLU A 159 0.68 0.23 -31.95
C GLU A 159 0.72 -1.14 -32.63
N LYS A 160 -0.45 -1.76 -32.87
CA LYS A 160 -0.64 -2.79 -33.91
C LYS A 160 -2.03 -2.70 -34.54
N LYS A 161 -2.33 -1.56 -35.17
CA LYS A 161 -3.45 -1.44 -36.13
C LYS A 161 -3.04 -0.59 -37.32
N HIS A 162 -2.04 -1.05 -38.06
CA HIS A 162 -1.87 -0.71 -39.46
C HIS A 162 -0.92 -1.77 -40.04
N ASP A 163 -1.51 -2.81 -40.64
CA ASP A 163 -0.95 -3.63 -41.73
C ASP A 163 -1.81 -4.89 -41.90
N LEU A 164 -3.04 -4.70 -42.38
CA LEU A 164 -3.79 -5.75 -43.05
C LEU A 164 -4.63 -5.11 -44.17
N LYS A 165 -3.93 -4.51 -45.13
CA LYS A 165 -4.43 -4.32 -46.49
C LYS A 165 -3.32 -4.80 -47.42
N ASN A 166 -3.72 -5.62 -48.39
CA ASN A 166 -2.96 -6.18 -49.51
C ASN A 166 -2.44 -7.61 -49.30
N ASN A 167 -3.22 -8.61 -49.72
CA ASN A 167 -2.92 -9.41 -50.93
C ASN A 167 -4.01 -10.46 -51.20
N VAL A 168 -4.75 -10.34 -52.32
CA VAL A 168 -4.71 -11.22 -53.52
C VAL A 168 -5.55 -12.50 -53.34
N THR A 169 -6.83 -12.52 -53.76
CA THR A 169 -7.43 -12.96 -55.05
C THR A 169 -7.39 -14.47 -55.38
N HIS A 170 -8.61 -14.98 -55.64
CA HIS A 170 -9.06 -15.97 -56.65
C HIS A 170 -8.96 -17.51 -56.45
N SER A 171 -10.02 -18.16 -56.97
CA SER A 171 -10.29 -19.61 -57.22
C SER A 171 -10.68 -20.43 -55.99
N GLU A 172 -11.72 -21.27 -55.93
CA GLU A 172 -12.56 -22.01 -56.89
C GLU A 172 -13.92 -22.33 -56.18
N ARG A 173 -15.10 -22.11 -56.78
CA ARG A 173 -16.01 -23.15 -57.34
C ARG A 173 -15.82 -24.59 -56.80
N GLU A 174 -16.82 -25.12 -56.08
CA GLU A 174 -17.62 -26.31 -56.48
C GLU A 174 -18.69 -26.70 -55.43
N GLU A 175 -19.89 -26.95 -55.96
CA GLU A 175 -20.99 -27.87 -55.56
C GLU A 175 -21.20 -28.24 -54.07
N PHE A 176 -22.33 -27.83 -53.47
CA PHE A 176 -23.63 -28.53 -53.46
C PHE A 176 -24.71 -27.64 -52.79
#